data_AF-A0A2E1QLB1-F1
#
_entry.id   AF-A0A2E1QLB1-F1
#
_cell.length_a   1.000
_cell.length_b   1.000
_cell.length_c   1.000
_cell.angle_alpha   90.00
_cell.angle_beta   90.00
_cell.angle_gamma   90.00
#
_symmetry.space_group_name_H-M   'P 1'
#
loop_
_entity.id
_entity.type
_entity.pdbx_description
1 polymer ?
#
loop_
_entity_poly.entity_id
_entity_poly.type
_entity_poly.pdbx_seq_one_letter_code
_entity_poly.pdbx_strand_id
1 'polypeptide(L)'
;MNKIFSILLITLPLSQNLDPVDILYNNIKTRIESPSRSSQRIFWDYFGGETCTFCPAVDMAFDQLMDDYPDDVVLVTWADPYWSPYTDAELCIYIDEIGDCHDVRENYYNMTTSRPHYRRQGNQWSSTGGGITSADSAQIYDATIQPATVNALGSETPYVIALNGYRDGLTISYEITLTMDSYASSENIMLEIVFVEDKVPMFFSGDGLVHDVRNLARHWVSTETITIESEGESQIFSGEILMMDHNLWQISDDDPWNPDNMKLVAIVQDNISGDVYQSMQLNVNDFDIDNDGVGNSDDNCLSIYNPTQADVDGDENGGDACDPCDNANIFLDGNASGDYWWYGGSDPTFTFKLDIFDIYRLMEIVEEDDIESCGYEAGDITGEGEVNIFDVYALITFVMEGIM
;
A
#
# COMPACT_ATOMS: atom_id res chain seq x y z
N MET A 1 -31.02 -15.29 64.33
CA MET A 1 -30.51 -16.10 63.20
C MET A 1 -30.61 -15.25 61.96
N ASN A 2 -29.51 -14.71 61.45
CA ASN A 2 -29.38 -14.18 60.10
C ASN A 2 -27.94 -14.47 59.66
N LYS A 3 -27.76 -15.44 58.77
CA LYS A 3 -26.47 -15.76 58.15
C LYS A 3 -26.34 -14.88 56.92
N ILE A 4 -25.36 -13.98 56.91
CA ILE A 4 -24.96 -13.21 55.73
C ILE A 4 -23.98 -14.09 54.95
N PHE A 5 -24.34 -14.46 53.72
CA PHE A 5 -23.44 -15.11 52.77
C PHE A 5 -22.77 -14.01 51.94
N SER A 6 -21.46 -13.83 52.11
CA SER A 6 -20.65 -13.02 51.20
C SER A 6 -20.31 -13.87 49.97
N ILE A 7 -20.81 -13.47 48.81
CA ILE A 7 -20.45 -14.04 47.51
C ILE A 7 -19.20 -13.30 47.03
N LEU A 8 -18.07 -14.01 46.96
CA LEU A 8 -16.84 -13.53 46.37
C LEU A 8 -16.94 -13.75 44.85
N LEU A 9 -17.10 -12.68 44.06
CA LEU A 9 -16.95 -12.75 42.60
C LEU A 9 -15.45 -12.78 42.28
N ILE A 10 -14.98 -13.90 41.73
CA ILE A 10 -13.66 -14.04 41.13
C ILE A 10 -13.84 -13.76 39.64
N THR A 11 -13.33 -12.62 39.17
CA THR A 11 -13.22 -12.32 37.74
C THR A 11 -11.87 -12.85 37.24
N LEU A 12 -11.91 -13.87 36.38
CA LEU A 12 -10.75 -14.32 35.59
C LEU A 12 -10.60 -13.38 34.39
N PRO A 13 -9.40 -12.87 34.08
CA PRO A 13 -9.16 -12.22 32.79
C PRO A 13 -9.09 -13.30 31.71
N LEU A 14 -9.97 -13.26 30.72
CA LEU A 14 -9.74 -13.97 29.47
C LEU A 14 -8.65 -13.19 28.73
N SER A 15 -7.45 -13.77 28.57
CA SER A 15 -6.58 -13.36 27.48
C SER A 15 -7.27 -13.79 26.19
N GLN A 16 -7.44 -12.86 25.26
CA GLN A 16 -7.93 -13.18 23.92
C GLN A 16 -6.76 -13.77 23.14
N ASN A 17 -6.47 -15.05 23.35
CA ASN A 17 -5.78 -15.81 22.31
C ASN A 17 -6.80 -15.98 21.18
N LEU A 18 -6.41 -15.55 19.97
CA LEU A 18 -7.17 -15.84 18.75
C LEU A 18 -7.55 -17.32 18.75
N ASP A 19 -8.83 -17.61 18.52
CA ASP A 19 -9.33 -18.98 18.51
C ASP A 19 -8.50 -19.78 17.47
N PRO A 20 -8.11 -21.04 17.74
CA PRO A 20 -7.58 -21.93 16.71
C PRO A 20 -8.40 -21.91 15.41
N VAL A 21 -9.71 -21.62 15.48
CA VAL A 21 -10.59 -21.42 14.33
C VAL A 21 -10.33 -20.09 13.61
N ASP A 22 -10.00 -19.01 14.32
CA ASP A 22 -9.64 -17.72 13.72
C ASP A 22 -8.25 -17.77 13.08
N ILE A 23 -7.30 -18.46 13.71
CA ILE A 23 -5.98 -18.75 13.12
C ILE A 23 -6.15 -19.62 11.87
N LEU A 24 -7.04 -20.61 11.92
CA LEU A 24 -7.37 -21.43 10.75
C LEU A 24 -8.09 -20.61 9.68
N TYR A 25 -8.97 -19.69 10.05
CA TYR A 25 -9.67 -18.80 9.13
C TYR A 25 -8.70 -17.82 8.47
N ASN A 26 -7.77 -17.24 9.22
CA ASN A 26 -6.71 -16.38 8.68
C ASN A 26 -5.74 -17.17 7.81
N ASN A 27 -5.34 -18.38 8.20
CA ASN A 27 -4.52 -19.27 7.37
C ASN A 27 -5.24 -19.75 6.12
N ILE A 28 -6.57 -19.91 6.17
CA ILE A 28 -7.40 -20.23 5.01
C ILE A 28 -7.57 -18.98 4.15
N LYS A 29 -7.74 -17.80 4.73
CA LYS A 29 -7.80 -16.51 4.03
C LYS A 29 -6.47 -16.26 3.30
N THR A 30 -5.32 -16.38 3.96
CA THR A 30 -4.00 -16.27 3.32
C THR A 30 -3.70 -17.41 2.32
N ARG A 31 -4.22 -18.63 2.52
CA ARG A 31 -4.14 -19.69 1.48
C ARG A 31 -5.11 -19.51 0.32
N ILE A 32 -6.21 -18.80 0.50
CA ILE A 32 -7.12 -18.39 -0.56
C ILE A 32 -6.54 -17.16 -1.30
N GLU A 33 -5.79 -16.32 -0.59
CA GLU A 33 -5.01 -15.18 -1.12
C GLU A 33 -3.68 -15.60 -1.74
N SER A 34 -3.19 -16.83 -1.51
CA SER A 34 -2.26 -17.50 -2.43
C SER A 34 -3.08 -17.95 -3.65
N PRO A 35 -3.05 -17.20 -4.77
CA PRO A 35 -4.06 -17.33 -5.79
C PRO A 35 -3.77 -18.57 -6.62
N SER A 36 -4.32 -19.72 -6.22
CA SER A 36 -4.23 -20.93 -7.05
C SER A 36 -5.28 -20.97 -8.17
N ARG A 37 -5.81 -19.81 -8.62
CA ARG A 37 -6.52 -19.63 -9.90
C ARG A 37 -6.79 -18.15 -10.24
N SER A 38 -6.23 -17.72 -11.36
CA SER A 38 -6.18 -16.41 -12.00
C SER A 38 -7.52 -15.93 -12.59
N SER A 39 -8.54 -15.67 -11.77
CA SER A 39 -9.69 -14.93 -12.30
C SER A 39 -9.26 -13.52 -12.73
N GLN A 40 -9.64 -13.14 -13.95
CA GLN A 40 -9.41 -11.81 -14.48
C GLN A 40 -10.13 -10.79 -13.59
N ARG A 41 -9.40 -9.78 -13.09
CA ARG A 41 -10.04 -8.63 -12.45
C ARG A 41 -10.79 -7.82 -13.48
N ILE A 42 -11.94 -7.27 -13.09
CA ILE A 42 -12.76 -6.48 -13.99
C ILE A 42 -12.24 -5.05 -14.02
N PHE A 43 -11.61 -4.70 -15.15
CA PHE A 43 -11.08 -3.38 -15.36
C PHE A 43 -12.16 -2.42 -15.92
N TRP A 44 -12.23 -1.22 -15.36
CA TRP A 44 -13.01 -0.12 -15.87
C TRP A 44 -12.14 1.12 -16.08
N ASP A 45 -12.21 1.74 -17.27
CA ASP A 45 -11.84 3.15 -17.39
C ASP A 45 -13.09 4.01 -17.26
N TYR A 46 -13.00 5.06 -16.48
CA TYR A 46 -14.00 6.10 -16.39
C TYR A 46 -13.41 7.44 -16.87
N PHE A 47 -14.12 8.11 -17.77
CA PHE A 47 -13.72 9.41 -18.31
C PHE A 47 -14.78 10.44 -17.94
N GLY A 48 -14.35 11.44 -17.18
CA GLY A 48 -15.23 12.43 -16.59
C GLY A 48 -14.55 13.78 -16.42
N GLY A 49 -15.16 14.66 -15.66
CA GLY A 49 -14.58 15.94 -15.30
C GLY A 49 -15.54 16.78 -14.47
N GLU A 50 -15.01 17.79 -13.81
CA GLU A 50 -15.71 18.60 -12.82
C GLU A 50 -16.93 19.34 -13.38
N THR A 51 -16.80 19.91 -14.57
CA THR A 51 -17.86 20.70 -15.24
C THR A 51 -18.85 19.85 -16.01
N CYS A 52 -18.64 18.55 -16.09
CA CYS A 52 -19.52 17.62 -16.77
C CYS A 52 -20.79 17.41 -15.92
N THR A 53 -21.91 17.94 -16.40
CA THR A 53 -23.20 17.95 -15.69
C THR A 53 -23.68 16.55 -15.27
N PHE A 54 -23.32 15.53 -16.04
CA PHE A 54 -23.81 14.17 -15.88
C PHE A 54 -22.81 13.24 -15.18
N CYS A 55 -21.58 13.70 -14.96
CA CYS A 55 -20.50 12.91 -14.40
C CYS A 55 -20.73 12.43 -12.96
N PRO A 56 -21.33 13.23 -12.04
CA PRO A 56 -21.62 12.79 -10.67
C PRO A 56 -22.40 11.47 -10.60
N ALA A 57 -23.35 11.28 -11.53
CA ALA A 57 -24.19 10.08 -11.50
C ALA A 57 -23.40 8.79 -11.76
N VAL A 58 -22.37 8.87 -12.60
CA VAL A 58 -21.52 7.74 -12.98
C VAL A 58 -20.40 7.55 -11.96
N ASP A 59 -19.82 8.65 -11.47
CA ASP A 59 -18.82 8.65 -10.41
C ASP A 59 -19.34 7.95 -9.14
N MET A 60 -20.50 8.38 -8.64
CA MET A 60 -21.16 7.74 -7.48
C MET A 60 -21.48 6.25 -7.71
N ALA A 61 -21.79 5.86 -8.95
CA ALA A 61 -22.08 4.46 -9.27
C ALA A 61 -20.81 3.61 -9.30
N PHE A 62 -19.68 4.18 -9.73
CA PHE A 62 -18.38 3.52 -9.66
C PHE A 62 -17.81 3.48 -8.24
N ASP A 63 -18.04 4.51 -7.44
CA ASP A 63 -17.69 4.51 -6.02
C ASP A 63 -18.37 3.34 -5.29
N GLN A 64 -19.69 3.19 -5.48
CA GLN A 64 -20.43 2.03 -4.96
C GLN A 64 -19.90 0.69 -5.48
N LEU A 65 -19.49 0.62 -6.76
CA LEU A 65 -18.93 -0.61 -7.34
C LEU A 65 -17.62 -1.01 -6.65
N MET A 66 -16.74 -0.04 -6.40
CA MET A 66 -15.45 -0.28 -5.74
C MET A 66 -15.62 -0.69 -4.26
N ASP A 67 -16.69 -0.23 -3.62
CA ASP A 67 -17.04 -0.66 -2.25
C ASP A 67 -17.64 -2.07 -2.21
N ASP A 68 -18.45 -2.44 -3.20
CA ASP A 68 -19.08 -3.76 -3.27
C ASP A 68 -18.11 -4.85 -3.74
N TYR A 69 -17.10 -4.50 -4.54
CA TYR A 69 -16.15 -5.43 -5.17
C TYR A 69 -14.67 -4.97 -5.08
N PRO A 70 -14.15 -4.71 -3.88
CA PRO A 70 -12.81 -4.12 -3.69
C PRO A 70 -11.67 -5.01 -4.23
N ASP A 71 -11.87 -6.34 -4.19
CA ASP A 71 -10.86 -7.34 -4.59
C ASP A 71 -11.02 -7.81 -6.05
N ASP A 72 -12.14 -7.51 -6.70
CA ASP A 72 -12.44 -8.03 -8.04
C ASP A 72 -12.38 -6.93 -9.11
N VAL A 73 -12.54 -5.67 -8.73
CA VAL A 73 -12.64 -4.54 -9.66
C VAL A 73 -11.41 -3.64 -9.57
N VAL A 74 -10.93 -3.23 -10.74
CA VAL A 74 -9.92 -2.17 -10.89
C VAL A 74 -10.56 -1.05 -11.69
N LEU A 75 -10.51 0.16 -11.17
CA LEU A 75 -11.02 1.36 -11.82
C LEU A 75 -9.87 2.33 -12.03
N VAL A 76 -9.81 2.99 -13.18
CA VAL A 76 -9.00 4.19 -13.37
C VAL A 76 -9.89 5.32 -13.86
N THR A 77 -9.87 6.43 -13.14
CA THR A 77 -10.58 7.65 -13.50
C THR A 77 -9.64 8.60 -14.23
N TRP A 78 -10.01 8.97 -15.45
CA TRP A 78 -9.28 9.91 -16.30
C TRP A 78 -10.06 11.21 -16.36
N ALA A 79 -9.57 12.23 -15.66
CA ALA A 79 -10.14 13.56 -15.74
C ALA A 79 -9.82 14.20 -17.09
N ASP A 80 -10.87 14.67 -17.77
CA ASP A 80 -10.73 15.39 -19.02
C ASP A 80 -10.28 16.84 -18.77
N PRO A 81 -9.19 17.30 -19.41
CA PRO A 81 -8.67 18.66 -19.23
C PRO A 81 -9.63 19.79 -19.62
N TYR A 82 -10.51 19.55 -20.61
CA TYR A 82 -11.52 20.53 -21.01
C TYR A 82 -12.65 20.63 -19.99
N TRP A 83 -12.96 19.52 -19.30
CA TRP A 83 -14.05 19.45 -18.35
C TRP A 83 -13.62 19.62 -16.89
N SER A 84 -12.32 19.73 -16.57
CA SER A 84 -11.82 19.86 -15.20
C SER A 84 -10.99 21.14 -15.03
N PRO A 85 -11.63 22.34 -15.02
CA PRO A 85 -10.92 23.61 -14.97
C PRO A 85 -10.79 24.21 -13.55
N TYR A 86 -11.29 23.55 -12.51
CA TYR A 86 -11.34 24.12 -11.16
C TYR A 86 -10.19 23.67 -10.26
N THR A 87 -9.80 22.40 -10.35
CA THR A 87 -8.65 21.82 -9.64
C THR A 87 -7.66 21.25 -10.64
N ASP A 88 -6.50 20.82 -10.16
CA ASP A 88 -5.51 20.03 -10.90
C ASP A 88 -5.90 18.57 -11.19
N ALA A 89 -7.19 18.27 -11.27
CA ALA A 89 -7.65 16.89 -11.49
C ALA A 89 -7.12 16.31 -12.82
N GLU A 90 -6.89 17.17 -13.81
CA GLU A 90 -6.33 16.86 -15.12
C GLU A 90 -4.80 16.77 -15.15
N LEU A 91 -4.10 17.19 -14.09
CA LEU A 91 -2.64 17.13 -14.00
C LEU A 91 -2.17 15.70 -13.75
N CYS A 92 -2.23 14.88 -14.80
CA CYS A 92 -1.59 13.58 -14.87
C CYS A 92 -0.28 13.68 -15.66
N ILE A 93 0.80 13.10 -15.14
CA ILE A 93 2.10 13.03 -15.83
C ILE A 93 2.09 11.81 -16.76
N TYR A 94 2.26 12.02 -18.05
CA TYR A 94 2.42 10.97 -19.04
C TYR A 94 3.88 10.88 -19.48
N ILE A 95 4.58 9.82 -19.06
CA ILE A 95 5.96 9.49 -19.45
C ILE A 95 6.88 10.74 -19.40
N ASP A 96 7.13 11.23 -18.18
CA ASP A 96 7.95 12.41 -17.88
C ASP A 96 7.43 13.77 -18.40
N GLU A 97 6.25 13.83 -19.02
CA GLU A 97 5.63 15.07 -19.52
C GLU A 97 4.30 15.34 -18.79
N ILE A 98 4.06 16.58 -18.38
CA ILE A 98 2.82 16.96 -17.69
C ILE A 98 1.67 17.05 -18.70
N GLY A 99 0.57 16.32 -18.43
CA GLY A 99 -0.64 16.30 -19.23
C GLY A 99 -0.79 15.05 -20.09
N ASP A 100 -1.68 15.13 -21.09
CA ASP A 100 -1.90 14.14 -22.15
C ASP A 100 -2.39 12.73 -21.76
N CYS A 101 -2.31 12.31 -20.49
CA CYS A 101 -2.77 10.98 -20.03
C CYS A 101 -4.19 10.63 -20.52
N HIS A 102 -5.13 11.56 -20.33
CA HIS A 102 -6.52 11.40 -20.76
C HIS A 102 -6.61 11.16 -22.28
N ASP A 103 -5.97 12.00 -23.08
CA ASP A 103 -6.06 11.96 -24.54
C ASP A 103 -5.37 10.71 -25.10
N VAL A 104 -4.23 10.33 -24.53
CA VAL A 104 -3.53 9.08 -24.86
C VAL A 104 -4.42 7.88 -24.54
N ARG A 105 -5.03 7.83 -23.35
CA ARG A 105 -5.93 6.73 -22.99
C ARG A 105 -7.15 6.65 -23.90
N GLU A 106 -7.81 7.79 -24.17
CA GLU A 106 -9.02 7.85 -25.01
C GLU A 106 -8.72 7.41 -26.47
N ASN A 107 -7.49 7.64 -26.96
CA ASN A 107 -7.08 7.26 -28.32
C ASN A 107 -7.11 5.75 -28.57
N TYR A 108 -6.92 4.90 -27.56
CA TYR A 108 -7.10 3.44 -27.68
C TYR A 108 -8.51 3.05 -28.15
N TYR A 109 -9.50 3.91 -27.90
CA TYR A 109 -10.90 3.62 -28.18
C TYR A 109 -11.47 4.37 -29.40
N ASN A 110 -10.65 5.15 -30.11
CA ASN A 110 -11.00 5.92 -31.31
C ASN A 110 -12.29 6.74 -31.13
N MET A 111 -12.28 7.63 -30.15
CA MET A 111 -13.48 8.07 -29.46
C MET A 111 -13.86 9.55 -29.66
N THR A 112 -15.05 9.93 -29.20
CA THR A 112 -15.64 11.28 -29.31
C THR A 112 -15.67 12.01 -27.96
N THR A 113 -15.68 13.34 -27.99
CA THR A 113 -15.69 14.31 -26.86
C THR A 113 -16.86 14.25 -25.86
N SER A 114 -17.59 13.14 -25.73
CA SER A 114 -18.74 13.00 -24.84
C SER A 114 -18.31 12.62 -23.42
N ARG A 115 -18.86 13.28 -22.40
CA ARG A 115 -18.66 12.97 -20.98
C ARG A 115 -20.03 12.88 -20.25
N PRO A 116 -20.18 12.01 -19.25
CA PRO A 116 -19.28 10.93 -18.88
C PRO A 116 -19.29 9.81 -19.92
N HIS A 117 -18.23 9.03 -19.94
CA HIS A 117 -18.27 7.71 -20.55
C HIS A 117 -17.32 6.76 -19.84
N TYR A 118 -17.46 5.47 -20.12
CA TYR A 118 -16.66 4.45 -19.47
C TYR A 118 -16.51 3.21 -20.35
N ARG A 119 -15.53 2.38 -19.99
CA ARG A 119 -15.02 1.27 -20.78
C ARG A 119 -14.82 0.08 -19.86
N ARG A 120 -15.32 -1.09 -20.26
CA ARG A 120 -15.08 -2.33 -19.51
C ARG A 120 -14.08 -3.18 -20.25
N GLN A 121 -13.04 -3.65 -19.57
CA GLN A 121 -11.96 -4.45 -20.15
C GLN A 121 -11.41 -3.84 -21.45
N GLY A 122 -11.26 -2.52 -21.49
CA GLY A 122 -10.89 -1.81 -22.70
C GLY A 122 -12.07 -1.57 -23.63
N ASN A 123 -12.05 -2.08 -24.85
CA ASN A 123 -12.86 -1.58 -25.97
C ASN A 123 -14.38 -1.93 -25.92
N GLN A 124 -14.92 -2.36 -24.78
CA GLN A 124 -16.36 -2.55 -24.63
C GLN A 124 -17.02 -1.24 -24.20
N TRP A 125 -17.60 -0.52 -25.18
CA TRP A 125 -18.24 0.76 -24.90
C TRP A 125 -19.52 0.65 -24.09
N SER A 126 -19.61 1.49 -23.06
CA SER A 126 -20.83 1.80 -22.34
C SER A 126 -20.88 3.30 -22.09
N SER A 127 -22.06 3.90 -22.27
CA SER A 127 -22.28 5.31 -21.95
C SER A 127 -23.70 5.52 -21.53
N THR A 128 -23.85 6.48 -20.63
CA THR A 128 -25.14 7.02 -20.27
C THR A 128 -25.56 7.98 -21.37
N GLY A 129 -26.71 7.70 -22.00
CA GLY A 129 -27.33 8.69 -22.89
C GLY A 129 -27.57 10.01 -22.14
N GLY A 130 -27.72 11.12 -22.87
CA GLY A 130 -27.95 12.43 -22.23
C GLY A 130 -29.26 12.48 -21.41
N GLY A 131 -29.30 13.41 -20.44
CA GLY A 131 -30.50 13.68 -19.62
C GLY A 131 -30.59 12.93 -18.29
N ILE A 132 -29.46 12.36 -17.84
CA ILE A 132 -29.32 11.78 -16.49
C ILE A 132 -28.97 12.87 -15.46
N THR A 133 -29.13 12.56 -14.18
CA THR A 133 -28.77 13.40 -13.04
C THR A 133 -28.12 12.55 -11.95
N SER A 134 -27.49 13.16 -10.94
CA SER A 134 -26.91 12.43 -9.80
C SER A 134 -27.92 11.53 -9.07
N ALA A 135 -29.20 11.87 -9.12
CA ALA A 135 -30.28 11.03 -8.56
C ALA A 135 -30.47 9.70 -9.30
N ASP A 136 -29.97 9.57 -10.53
CA ASP A 136 -30.04 8.35 -11.33
C ASP A 136 -28.85 7.40 -11.06
N SER A 137 -27.90 7.77 -10.19
CA SER A 137 -26.70 6.96 -9.87
C SER A 137 -27.02 5.53 -9.46
N ALA A 138 -27.94 5.35 -8.50
CA ALA A 138 -28.37 4.03 -8.05
C ALA A 138 -28.98 3.20 -9.20
N GLN A 139 -29.74 3.84 -10.09
CA GLN A 139 -30.30 3.16 -11.26
C GLN A 139 -29.21 2.77 -12.27
N ILE A 140 -28.21 3.63 -12.50
CA ILE A 140 -27.07 3.34 -13.38
C ILE A 140 -26.27 2.16 -12.84
N TYR A 141 -26.03 2.14 -11.53
CA TYR A 141 -25.36 1.05 -10.83
C TYR A 141 -26.14 -0.27 -11.00
N ASP A 142 -27.38 -0.32 -10.54
CA ASP A 142 -28.21 -1.53 -10.49
C ASP A 142 -28.56 -2.08 -11.89
N ALA A 143 -28.78 -1.20 -12.86
CA ALA A 143 -29.28 -1.60 -14.18
C ALA A 143 -28.17 -1.82 -15.21
N THR A 144 -26.97 -1.24 -15.00
CA THR A 144 -25.91 -1.23 -16.02
C THR A 144 -24.57 -1.69 -15.47
N ILE A 145 -23.98 -0.97 -14.52
CA ILE A 145 -22.58 -1.16 -14.12
C ILE A 145 -22.40 -2.47 -13.34
N GLN A 146 -23.21 -2.71 -12.31
CA GLN A 146 -23.11 -3.93 -11.51
C GLN A 146 -23.43 -5.18 -12.35
N PRO A 147 -24.55 -5.27 -13.11
CA PRO A 147 -24.81 -6.44 -13.92
C PRO A 147 -23.71 -6.71 -14.96
N ALA A 148 -23.16 -5.67 -15.58
CA ALA A 148 -22.05 -5.84 -16.54
C ALA A 148 -20.78 -6.37 -15.87
N THR A 149 -20.48 -5.92 -14.65
CA THR A 149 -19.34 -6.41 -13.84
C THR A 149 -19.55 -7.86 -13.44
N VAL A 150 -20.68 -8.17 -12.80
CA VAL A 150 -20.98 -9.52 -12.28
C VAL A 150 -21.03 -10.56 -13.40
N ASN A 151 -21.53 -10.20 -14.58
CA ASN A 151 -21.55 -11.11 -15.73
C ASN A 151 -20.14 -11.41 -16.28
N ALA A 152 -19.16 -10.56 -15.99
CA ALA A 152 -17.77 -10.73 -16.43
C ALA A 152 -16.90 -11.42 -15.37
N LEU A 153 -17.34 -11.47 -14.11
CA LEU A 153 -16.61 -12.13 -13.02
C LEU A 153 -16.35 -13.61 -13.34
N GLY A 154 -15.18 -14.08 -12.91
CA GLY A 154 -14.74 -15.46 -13.15
C GLY A 154 -14.28 -15.73 -14.59
N SER A 155 -14.10 -14.70 -15.41
CA SER A 155 -13.41 -14.83 -16.70
C SER A 155 -11.97 -15.28 -16.46
N GLU A 156 -11.49 -16.22 -17.28
CA GLU A 156 -10.11 -16.70 -17.21
C GLU A 156 -9.19 -15.73 -17.95
N THR A 157 -7.98 -15.54 -17.43
CA THR A 157 -6.92 -14.78 -18.10
C THR A 157 -5.60 -15.55 -18.04
N PRO A 158 -4.79 -15.47 -19.10
CA PRO A 158 -3.47 -16.11 -19.11
C PRO A 158 -2.45 -15.42 -18.22
N TYR A 159 -2.75 -14.22 -17.70
CA TYR A 159 -1.78 -13.40 -16.98
C TYR A 159 -2.10 -13.30 -15.48
N VAL A 160 -1.06 -13.45 -14.67
CA VAL A 160 -1.08 -13.15 -13.23
C VAL A 160 -0.13 -12.00 -12.99
N ILE A 161 -0.60 -11.01 -12.21
CA ILE A 161 0.19 -9.86 -11.80
C ILE A 161 0.40 -9.98 -10.29
N ALA A 162 1.60 -9.68 -9.82
CA ALA A 162 1.89 -9.38 -8.43
C ALA A 162 2.54 -8.00 -8.36
N LEU A 163 2.08 -7.17 -7.43
CA LEU A 163 2.56 -5.82 -7.20
C LEU A 163 3.29 -5.79 -5.87
N ASN A 164 4.46 -5.16 -5.84
CA ASN A 164 5.24 -4.96 -4.63
C ASN A 164 6.06 -3.67 -4.74
N GLY A 165 6.76 -3.31 -3.68
CA GLY A 165 7.61 -2.13 -3.66
C GLY A 165 7.96 -1.66 -2.25
N TYR A 166 8.44 -0.44 -2.17
CA TYR A 166 8.75 0.27 -0.93
C TYR A 166 8.43 1.75 -1.09
N ARG A 167 7.95 2.39 -0.03
CA ARG A 167 7.70 3.85 0.02
C ARG A 167 8.59 4.48 1.06
N ASP A 168 9.45 5.42 0.64
CA ASP A 168 10.20 6.30 1.52
C ASP A 168 9.70 7.74 1.38
N GLY A 169 8.79 8.14 2.26
CA GLY A 169 8.13 9.44 2.19
C GLY A 169 7.38 9.63 0.86
N LEU A 170 7.92 10.49 -0.01
CA LEU A 170 7.35 10.78 -1.34
C LEU A 170 7.93 9.92 -2.47
N THR A 171 8.99 9.17 -2.20
CA THR A 171 9.62 8.28 -3.19
C THR A 171 8.95 6.92 -3.11
N ILE A 172 8.51 6.41 -4.25
CA ILE A 172 7.94 5.06 -4.37
C ILE A 172 8.83 4.26 -5.31
N SER A 173 9.46 3.21 -4.78
CA SER A 173 10.08 2.17 -5.59
C SER A 173 9.07 1.05 -5.77
N TYR A 174 8.85 0.59 -6.99
CA TYR A 174 7.89 -0.47 -7.29
C TYR A 174 8.52 -1.63 -8.03
N GLU A 175 7.95 -2.80 -7.84
CA GLU A 175 8.23 -4.03 -8.59
C GLU A 175 6.91 -4.69 -9.00
N ILE A 176 6.82 -5.05 -10.28
CA ILE A 176 5.68 -5.74 -10.86
C ILE A 176 6.20 -7.06 -11.43
N THR A 177 5.70 -8.16 -10.89
CA THR A 177 5.95 -9.49 -11.46
C THR A 177 4.75 -9.89 -12.30
N LEU A 178 4.97 -10.07 -13.59
CA LEU A 178 3.99 -10.60 -14.53
C LEU A 178 4.33 -12.05 -14.86
N THR A 179 3.38 -12.97 -14.67
CA THR A 179 3.53 -14.40 -14.97
C THR A 179 2.49 -14.82 -16.02
N MET A 180 2.89 -15.63 -16.99
CA MET A 180 1.97 -16.25 -17.97
C MET A 180 1.57 -17.66 -17.49
N ASP A 181 0.39 -17.79 -16.90
CA ASP A 181 -0.15 -19.05 -16.36
C ASP A 181 -0.67 -20.01 -17.44
N SER A 182 -1.03 -19.48 -18.61
CA SER A 182 -1.41 -20.29 -19.75
C SER A 182 -0.99 -19.60 -21.05
N TYR A 183 -0.62 -20.38 -22.06
CA TYR A 183 -0.10 -19.83 -23.31
C TYR A 183 -1.05 -18.81 -23.94
N ALA A 184 -0.55 -17.60 -24.15
CA ALA A 184 -1.18 -16.55 -24.94
C ALA A 184 -0.14 -15.85 -25.81
N SER A 185 -0.58 -15.31 -26.94
CA SER A 185 0.28 -14.50 -27.80
C SER A 185 0.64 -13.21 -27.07
N SER A 186 1.93 -12.89 -26.99
CA SER A 186 2.43 -11.58 -26.52
C SER A 186 2.49 -10.53 -27.63
N GLU A 187 2.01 -10.84 -28.84
CA GLU A 187 2.00 -9.89 -29.96
C GLU A 187 1.13 -8.66 -29.62
N ASN A 188 1.75 -7.48 -29.60
CA ASN A 188 1.14 -6.19 -29.24
C ASN A 188 0.62 -6.09 -27.79
N ILE A 189 0.95 -7.05 -26.92
CA ILE A 189 0.57 -6.97 -25.51
C ILE A 189 1.61 -6.15 -24.76
N MET A 190 1.14 -5.12 -24.08
CA MET A 190 1.95 -4.20 -23.29
C MET A 190 1.47 -4.19 -21.83
N LEU A 191 2.38 -3.83 -20.94
CA LEU A 191 2.08 -3.54 -19.55
C LEU A 191 2.06 -2.01 -19.35
N GLU A 192 0.90 -1.46 -19.03
CA GLU A 192 0.76 -0.06 -18.62
C GLU A 192 0.94 0.05 -17.12
N ILE A 193 1.74 1.03 -16.69
CA ILE A 193 2.05 1.29 -15.29
C ILE A 193 1.53 2.68 -14.94
N VAL A 194 0.49 2.73 -14.11
CA VAL A 194 -0.20 3.98 -13.76
C VAL A 194 -0.33 4.09 -12.25
N PHE A 195 0.15 5.19 -11.69
CA PHE A 195 -0.16 5.58 -10.33
C PHE A 195 -1.43 6.42 -10.31
N VAL A 196 -2.33 6.04 -9.41
CA VAL A 196 -3.61 6.69 -9.19
C VAL A 196 -3.71 7.14 -7.73
N GLU A 197 -4.47 8.19 -7.50
CA GLU A 197 -4.81 8.66 -6.16
C GLU A 197 -6.27 8.30 -5.88
N ASP A 198 -6.51 7.58 -4.78
CA ASP A 198 -7.87 7.21 -4.38
C ASP A 198 -8.53 8.31 -3.53
N LYS A 199 -9.86 8.41 -3.61
CA LYS A 199 -10.67 9.34 -2.82
C LYS A 199 -10.21 10.80 -2.94
N VAL A 200 -9.97 11.25 -4.17
CA VAL A 200 -9.61 12.65 -4.44
C VAL A 200 -10.86 13.52 -4.30
N PRO A 201 -10.86 14.53 -3.41
CA PRO A 201 -12.00 15.42 -3.26
C PRO A 201 -12.15 16.31 -4.51
N MET A 202 -13.16 16.03 -5.33
CA MET A 202 -13.40 16.73 -6.59
C MET A 202 -14.79 17.39 -6.59
N PHE A 203 -14.85 18.67 -6.96
CA PHE A 203 -16.12 19.39 -7.06
C PHE A 203 -16.77 19.14 -8.42
N PHE A 204 -18.04 18.73 -8.41
CA PHE A 204 -18.81 18.62 -9.64
C PHE A 204 -19.87 19.72 -9.77
N SER A 205 -19.84 20.44 -10.90
CA SER A 205 -20.83 21.49 -11.19
C SER A 205 -22.23 20.95 -11.50
N GLY A 206 -22.32 19.65 -11.86
CA GLY A 206 -23.56 18.99 -12.23
C GLY A 206 -24.59 18.90 -11.10
N ASP A 207 -24.14 18.69 -9.87
CA ASP A 207 -24.97 18.65 -8.66
C ASP A 207 -24.54 19.67 -7.59
N GLY A 208 -23.37 20.31 -7.77
CA GLY A 208 -22.84 21.31 -6.86
C GLY A 208 -22.27 20.72 -5.57
N LEU A 209 -21.81 19.48 -5.60
CA LEU A 209 -21.24 18.76 -4.46
C LEU A 209 -19.78 18.37 -4.71
N VAL A 210 -19.06 18.10 -3.62
CA VAL A 210 -17.73 17.49 -3.65
C VAL A 210 -17.90 15.99 -3.43
N HIS A 211 -17.23 15.20 -4.27
CA HIS A 211 -17.24 13.74 -4.23
C HIS A 211 -15.80 13.23 -4.08
N ASP A 212 -15.64 12.07 -3.45
CA ASP A 212 -14.33 11.42 -3.25
C ASP A 212 -14.05 10.50 -4.44
N VAL A 213 -13.51 11.07 -5.52
CA VAL A 213 -13.29 10.36 -6.79
C VAL A 213 -12.30 9.23 -6.59
N ARG A 214 -12.68 8.04 -7.04
CA ARG A 214 -11.88 6.82 -6.90
C ARG A 214 -10.83 6.72 -7.99
N ASN A 215 -9.62 6.36 -7.57
CA ASN A 215 -8.47 6.06 -8.43
C ASN A 215 -8.28 7.09 -9.58
N LEU A 216 -8.16 8.38 -9.27
CA LEU A 216 -7.85 9.42 -10.24
C LEU A 216 -6.42 9.26 -10.75
N ALA A 217 -6.23 9.17 -12.07
CA ALA A 217 -4.91 9.00 -12.68
C ALA A 217 -4.01 10.21 -12.41
N ARG A 218 -2.81 9.95 -11.86
CA ARG A 218 -1.82 10.97 -11.48
C ARG A 218 -0.51 10.84 -12.25
N HIS A 219 -0.03 9.63 -12.48
CA HIS A 219 1.21 9.41 -13.21
C HIS A 219 1.15 8.12 -14.02
N TRP A 220 1.12 8.24 -15.35
CA TRP A 220 1.38 7.13 -16.26
C TRP A 220 2.88 7.03 -16.53
N VAL A 221 3.54 6.12 -15.82
CA VAL A 221 5.01 6.04 -15.74
C VAL A 221 5.60 5.52 -17.04
N SER A 222 5.10 4.38 -17.50
CA SER A 222 5.59 3.78 -18.73
C SER A 222 4.60 2.78 -19.33
N THR A 223 4.90 2.44 -20.58
CA THR A 223 4.23 1.40 -21.37
C THR A 223 5.28 0.37 -21.76
N GLU A 224 5.36 -0.72 -21.02
CA GLU A 224 6.43 -1.72 -21.13
C GLU A 224 6.06 -2.86 -22.09
N THR A 225 7.04 -3.34 -22.83
CA THR A 225 6.84 -4.50 -23.71
C THR A 225 6.91 -5.80 -22.93
N ILE A 226 5.93 -6.68 -23.12
CA ILE A 226 5.93 -8.02 -22.53
C ILE A 226 6.66 -8.98 -23.48
N THR A 227 7.74 -9.61 -23.00
CA THR A 227 8.59 -10.52 -23.78
C THR A 227 8.42 -11.99 -23.41
N ILE A 228 7.48 -12.31 -22.51
CA ILE A 228 7.17 -13.67 -22.10
C ILE A 228 6.61 -14.44 -23.31
N GLU A 229 7.15 -15.65 -23.57
CA GLU A 229 6.75 -16.49 -24.71
C GLU A 229 6.23 -17.88 -24.30
N SER A 230 6.41 -18.28 -23.03
CA SER A 230 6.07 -19.63 -22.54
C SER A 230 5.20 -19.63 -21.28
N GLU A 231 4.39 -20.68 -21.13
CA GLU A 231 3.65 -20.96 -19.89
C GLU A 231 4.61 -21.16 -18.71
N GLY A 232 4.32 -20.50 -17.59
CA GLY A 232 5.12 -20.48 -16.36
C GLY A 232 6.29 -19.51 -16.37
N GLU A 233 6.57 -18.82 -17.48
CA GLU A 233 7.60 -17.79 -17.54
C GLU A 233 7.08 -16.48 -16.91
N SER A 234 7.99 -15.75 -16.25
CA SER A 234 7.70 -14.50 -15.57
C SER A 234 8.66 -13.40 -16.01
N GLN A 235 8.18 -12.16 -16.01
CA GLN A 235 8.95 -10.95 -16.30
C GLN A 235 8.73 -9.95 -15.17
N ILE A 236 9.83 -9.32 -14.73
CA ILE A 236 9.81 -8.32 -13.67
C ILE A 236 10.00 -6.94 -14.30
N PHE A 237 9.18 -5.99 -13.87
CA PHE A 237 9.27 -4.58 -14.20
C PHE A 237 9.43 -3.79 -12.92
N SER A 238 10.43 -2.93 -12.85
CA SER A 238 10.70 -2.15 -11.64
C SER A 238 11.05 -0.73 -12.01
N GLY A 239 10.73 0.21 -11.13
CA GLY A 239 11.05 1.61 -11.32
C GLY A 239 10.96 2.37 -10.01
N GLU A 240 11.27 3.66 -10.10
CA GLU A 240 11.15 4.59 -9.01
C GLU A 240 10.44 5.83 -9.52
N ILE A 241 9.51 6.34 -8.72
CA ILE A 241 8.87 7.62 -8.97
C ILE A 241 8.99 8.49 -7.73
N LEU A 242 8.99 9.80 -7.98
CA LEU A 242 8.79 10.79 -6.95
C LEU A 242 7.35 11.31 -7.09
N MET A 243 6.55 11.20 -6.04
CA MET A 243 5.22 11.80 -6.01
C MET A 243 5.33 13.30 -6.25
N MET A 244 4.40 13.85 -7.03
CA MET A 244 4.45 15.27 -7.35
C MET A 244 4.07 16.10 -6.12
N ASP A 245 4.98 16.98 -5.70
CA ASP A 245 4.67 18.04 -4.74
C ASP A 245 4.42 19.33 -5.52
N HIS A 246 3.14 19.60 -5.74
CA HIS A 246 2.66 20.71 -6.58
C HIS A 246 3.12 22.07 -6.04
N ASN A 247 3.27 22.17 -4.71
CA ASN A 247 3.76 23.37 -4.02
C ASN A 247 5.27 23.56 -4.21
N LEU A 248 6.06 22.49 -4.11
CA LEU A 248 7.50 22.56 -4.35
C LEU A 248 7.84 22.86 -5.82
N TRP A 249 6.99 22.43 -6.76
CA TRP A 249 7.25 22.52 -8.19
C TRP A 249 6.55 23.72 -8.84
N GLN A 250 5.75 24.49 -8.08
CA GLN A 250 5.02 25.70 -8.50
C GLN A 250 4.10 25.46 -9.71
N ILE A 251 3.51 24.27 -9.79
CA ILE A 251 2.66 23.84 -10.92
C ILE A 251 1.19 24.19 -10.64
N SER A 252 0.75 24.01 -9.40
CA SER A 252 -0.59 24.37 -8.91
C SER A 252 -0.49 24.92 -7.48
N ASP A 253 -1.48 25.72 -7.07
CA ASP A 253 -1.69 26.15 -5.68
C ASP A 253 -2.57 25.14 -4.89
N ASP A 254 -2.99 24.05 -5.54
CA ASP A 254 -3.77 22.97 -4.93
C ASP A 254 -2.91 22.06 -4.03
N ASP A 255 -3.57 21.27 -3.18
CA ASP A 255 -2.90 20.34 -2.28
C ASP A 255 -2.13 19.27 -3.08
N PRO A 256 -0.91 18.89 -2.65
CA PRO A 256 -0.14 17.84 -3.31
C PRO A 256 -0.84 16.48 -3.16
N TRP A 257 -0.42 15.49 -3.97
CA TRP A 257 -0.98 14.14 -3.92
C TRP A 257 -0.87 13.56 -2.51
N ASN A 258 -1.95 12.93 -2.03
CA ASN A 258 -1.98 12.31 -0.72
C ASN A 258 -1.25 10.95 -0.73
N PRO A 259 -0.10 10.81 -0.04
CA PRO A 259 0.68 9.57 -0.02
C PRO A 259 -0.06 8.34 0.53
N ASP A 260 -1.06 8.56 1.38
CA ASP A 260 -1.82 7.47 2.01
C ASP A 260 -2.87 6.86 1.06
N ASN A 261 -3.24 7.62 0.03
CA ASN A 261 -4.24 7.23 -0.96
C ASN A 261 -3.63 6.80 -2.31
N MET A 262 -2.30 6.82 -2.44
CA MET A 262 -1.64 6.43 -3.67
C MET A 262 -1.73 4.92 -3.90
N LYS A 263 -2.07 4.53 -5.13
CA LYS A 263 -2.08 3.13 -5.58
C LYS A 263 -1.30 2.96 -6.85
N LEU A 264 -0.61 1.84 -6.96
CA LEU A 264 -0.03 1.33 -8.19
C LEU A 264 -1.09 0.52 -8.94
N VAL A 265 -1.33 0.85 -10.21
CA VAL A 265 -2.19 0.09 -11.11
C VAL A 265 -1.36 -0.43 -12.28
N ALA A 266 -1.42 -1.74 -12.50
CA ALA A 266 -0.78 -2.41 -13.63
C ALA A 266 -1.85 -2.97 -14.56
N ILE A 267 -1.75 -2.69 -15.86
CA ILE A 267 -2.76 -3.07 -16.86
C ILE A 267 -2.06 -3.83 -17.99
N VAL A 268 -2.42 -5.09 -18.19
CA VAL A 268 -1.99 -5.88 -19.36
C VAL A 268 -3.01 -5.67 -20.47
N GLN A 269 -2.61 -4.98 -21.53
CA GLN A 269 -3.50 -4.63 -22.64
C GLN A 269 -2.92 -4.92 -24.03
N ASP A 270 -3.80 -5.09 -25.01
CA ASP A 270 -3.46 -5.02 -26.42
C ASP A 270 -3.30 -3.55 -26.86
N ASN A 271 -2.12 -3.19 -27.35
CA ASN A 271 -1.79 -1.83 -27.76
C ASN A 271 -2.48 -1.39 -29.07
N ILE A 272 -3.11 -2.31 -29.80
CA ILE A 272 -3.84 -2.00 -31.04
C ILE A 272 -5.35 -1.96 -30.77
N SER A 273 -5.90 -2.99 -30.14
CA SER A 273 -7.35 -3.05 -29.90
C SER A 273 -7.80 -2.29 -28.66
N GLY A 274 -6.89 -2.01 -27.74
CA GLY A 274 -7.16 -1.42 -26.44
C GLY A 274 -7.83 -2.39 -25.45
N ASP A 275 -7.95 -3.68 -25.78
CA ASP A 275 -8.56 -4.69 -24.91
C ASP A 275 -7.66 -5.00 -23.72
N VAL A 276 -8.25 -5.10 -22.53
CA VAL A 276 -7.53 -5.39 -21.29
C VAL A 276 -7.68 -6.86 -20.92
N TYR A 277 -6.56 -7.55 -20.75
CA TYR A 277 -6.51 -8.98 -20.43
C TYR A 277 -6.31 -9.25 -18.94
N GLN A 278 -5.66 -8.35 -18.23
CA GLN A 278 -5.53 -8.44 -16.77
C GLN A 278 -5.25 -7.06 -16.21
N SER A 279 -5.66 -6.83 -14.98
CA SER A 279 -5.26 -5.65 -14.22
C SER A 279 -5.09 -6.00 -12.76
N MET A 280 -4.27 -5.21 -12.07
CA MET A 280 -4.15 -5.28 -10.62
C MET A 280 -3.92 -3.88 -10.08
N GLN A 281 -4.40 -3.63 -8.86
CA GLN A 281 -4.11 -2.43 -8.12
C GLN A 281 -3.68 -2.79 -6.71
N LEU A 282 -2.79 -1.99 -6.12
CA LEU A 282 -2.37 -2.13 -4.73
C LEU A 282 -2.05 -0.74 -4.17
N ASN A 283 -2.46 -0.46 -2.92
CA ASN A 283 -2.04 0.76 -2.24
C ASN A 283 -0.54 0.66 -1.95
N VAL A 284 0.20 1.74 -2.17
CA VAL A 284 1.66 1.75 -1.95
C VAL A 284 2.05 1.51 -0.50
N ASN A 285 1.11 1.70 0.43
CA ASN A 285 1.27 1.43 1.86
C ASN A 285 1.02 -0.03 2.23
N ASP A 286 0.38 -0.78 1.33
CA ASP A 286 0.09 -2.20 1.49
C ASP A 286 1.16 -3.06 0.81
N PHE A 287 2.31 -2.48 0.43
CA PHE A 287 3.45 -3.26 -0.05
C PHE A 287 4.01 -4.13 1.07
N ASP A 288 4.48 -5.32 0.70
CA ASP A 288 4.96 -6.38 1.59
C ASP A 288 6.12 -7.08 0.87
N ILE A 289 7.35 -6.61 1.11
CA ILE A 289 8.54 -6.98 0.33
C ILE A 289 8.88 -8.46 0.47
N ASP A 290 8.74 -9.01 1.67
CA ASP A 290 9.12 -10.38 1.97
C ASP A 290 7.93 -11.37 1.89
N ASN A 291 6.73 -10.85 1.65
CA ASN A 291 5.47 -11.56 1.47
C ASN A 291 5.07 -12.39 2.69
N ASP A 292 5.29 -11.86 3.89
CA ASP A 292 4.94 -12.49 5.15
C ASP A 292 3.48 -12.26 5.59
N GLY A 293 2.80 -11.33 4.93
CA GLY A 293 1.42 -10.93 5.21
C GLY A 293 1.29 -9.70 6.11
N VAL A 294 2.40 -9.04 6.44
CA VAL A 294 2.47 -7.78 7.17
C VAL A 294 3.02 -6.71 6.23
N GLY A 295 2.32 -5.59 6.12
CA GLY A 295 2.77 -4.50 5.25
C GLY A 295 4.06 -3.87 5.77
N ASN A 296 4.93 -3.42 4.86
CA ASN A 296 6.23 -2.83 5.13
C ASN A 296 6.23 -1.75 6.23
N SER A 297 5.13 -0.99 6.40
CA SER A 297 5.04 0.04 7.43
C SER A 297 4.86 -0.49 8.85
N ASP A 298 4.34 -1.72 8.97
CA ASP A 298 4.02 -2.40 10.22
C ASP A 298 4.96 -3.59 10.47
N ASP A 299 5.86 -3.91 9.52
CA ASP A 299 6.77 -5.04 9.58
C ASP A 299 8.09 -4.68 10.30
N ASN A 300 8.35 -5.36 11.41
CA ASN A 300 9.56 -5.21 12.21
C ASN A 300 10.80 -5.90 11.60
N CYS A 301 10.65 -6.63 10.49
CA CYS A 301 11.74 -7.20 9.71
C CYS A 301 11.51 -7.13 8.20
N LEU A 302 11.46 -5.90 7.65
CA LEU A 302 11.17 -5.51 6.26
C LEU A 302 11.64 -6.41 5.09
N SER A 303 12.64 -7.27 5.28
CA SER A 303 13.19 -8.16 4.24
C SER A 303 13.28 -9.63 4.64
N ILE A 304 12.77 -10.01 5.81
CA ILE A 304 12.91 -11.36 6.38
C ILE A 304 11.57 -11.86 6.92
N TYR A 305 10.98 -12.77 6.14
CA TYR A 305 9.69 -13.39 6.43
C TYR A 305 9.46 -13.72 7.91
N ASN A 306 8.57 -12.99 8.57
CA ASN A 306 8.31 -13.04 10.01
C ASN A 306 6.83 -12.79 10.38
N PRO A 307 5.84 -13.58 9.90
CA PRO A 307 4.41 -13.26 10.04
C PRO A 307 3.89 -13.11 11.47
N THR A 308 4.66 -13.59 12.45
CA THR A 308 4.33 -13.46 13.87
C THR A 308 4.76 -12.13 14.47
N GLN A 309 5.59 -11.35 13.77
CA GLN A 309 6.15 -10.07 14.20
C GLN A 309 6.69 -10.18 15.63
N ALA A 310 7.40 -11.28 15.88
CA ALA A 310 7.91 -11.60 17.21
C ALA A 310 9.10 -10.68 17.48
N ASP A 311 9.10 -10.12 18.67
CA ASP A 311 10.10 -9.18 19.16
C ASP A 311 10.11 -9.36 20.68
N VAL A 312 10.92 -10.31 21.12
CA VAL A 312 10.90 -10.80 22.50
C VAL A 312 11.50 -9.80 23.46
N ASP A 313 12.49 -9.02 23.04
CA ASP A 313 13.15 -8.01 23.87
C ASP A 313 12.57 -6.61 23.64
N GLY A 314 11.90 -6.35 22.51
CA GLY A 314 11.24 -5.08 22.25
C GLY A 314 12.23 -3.97 21.92
N ASP A 315 13.37 -4.33 21.34
CA ASP A 315 14.44 -3.38 21.01
C ASP A 315 14.18 -2.66 19.68
N GLU A 316 15.01 -1.67 19.36
CA GLU A 316 14.85 -0.87 18.14
C GLU A 316 15.55 -1.51 16.93
N ASN A 317 16.22 -2.67 17.09
CA ASN A 317 16.96 -3.35 16.04
C ASN A 317 16.06 -4.24 15.15
N GLY A 318 14.77 -4.32 15.45
CA GLY A 318 13.76 -5.03 14.66
C GLY A 318 13.22 -6.25 15.39
N GLY A 319 12.53 -7.13 14.69
CA GLY A 319 12.02 -8.37 15.28
C GLY A 319 13.06 -9.48 15.40
N ASP A 320 12.70 -10.53 16.14
CA ASP A 320 13.48 -11.76 16.37
C ASP A 320 14.06 -12.39 15.07
N ALA A 321 13.43 -12.15 13.93
CA ALA A 321 13.85 -12.74 12.65
C ALA A 321 15.05 -12.00 12.02
N CYS A 322 15.19 -10.71 12.31
CA CYS A 322 16.19 -9.82 11.75
C CYS A 322 17.13 -9.21 12.79
N ASP A 323 16.87 -9.41 14.08
CA ASP A 323 17.80 -9.06 15.15
C ASP A 323 19.09 -9.91 15.06
N PRO A 324 20.25 -9.29 14.80
CA PRO A 324 21.53 -9.99 14.71
C PRO A 324 22.12 -10.38 16.07
N CYS A 325 21.58 -9.90 17.19
CA CYS A 325 22.17 -10.01 18.52
C CYS A 325 21.91 -11.36 19.17
N ASP A 326 20.72 -11.58 19.74
CA ASP A 326 20.33 -12.88 20.29
C ASP A 326 18.84 -13.07 20.59
N ASN A 327 17.97 -12.11 20.22
CA ASN A 327 16.52 -12.09 20.50
C ASN A 327 16.17 -12.27 21.99
N ALA A 328 17.12 -11.99 22.87
CA ALA A 328 17.00 -12.27 24.29
C ALA A 328 17.41 -11.09 25.16
N ASN A 329 18.07 -10.08 24.61
CA ASN A 329 18.70 -9.00 25.34
C ASN A 329 18.39 -7.68 24.65
N ILE A 330 18.06 -6.65 25.43
CA ILE A 330 17.66 -5.35 24.90
C ILE A 330 18.89 -4.50 24.60
N PHE A 331 19.28 -4.32 23.34
CA PHE A 331 20.39 -3.43 22.98
C PHE A 331 19.86 -2.08 22.45
N LEU A 332 19.69 -1.13 23.36
CA LEU A 332 19.26 0.26 23.09
C LEU A 332 20.30 1.25 23.59
N ASP A 333 20.27 2.50 23.12
CA ASP A 333 21.16 3.58 23.55
C ASP A 333 21.36 3.60 25.08
N GLY A 334 22.57 3.27 25.51
CA GLY A 334 22.96 3.21 26.91
C GLY A 334 22.98 1.81 27.51
N ASN A 335 22.16 0.88 27.05
CA ASN A 335 22.08 -0.49 27.58
C ASN A 335 23.13 -1.41 26.95
N ALA A 336 24.40 -1.01 27.07
CA ALA A 336 25.51 -1.75 26.48
C ALA A 336 25.64 -3.19 27.03
N SER A 337 25.05 -3.47 28.20
CA SER A 337 25.04 -4.80 28.80
C SER A 337 23.95 -5.73 28.26
N GLY A 338 22.98 -5.19 27.51
CA GLY A 338 21.85 -5.95 26.96
C GLY A 338 20.84 -6.39 28.03
N ASP A 339 20.90 -5.83 29.23
CA ASP A 339 20.12 -6.34 30.35
C ASP A 339 18.63 -5.96 30.23
N TYR A 340 17.76 -6.81 30.75
CA TYR A 340 16.35 -6.47 30.85
C TYR A 340 15.79 -6.98 32.18
N TRP A 341 14.79 -6.25 32.69
CA TRP A 341 14.14 -6.55 33.95
C TRP A 341 12.67 -6.89 33.71
N TRP A 342 12.28 -8.09 34.17
CA TRP A 342 10.90 -8.55 34.20
C TRP A 342 10.34 -8.47 35.63
N TYR A 343 9.37 -7.59 35.87
CA TYR A 343 8.78 -7.41 37.21
C TYR A 343 7.74 -8.47 37.60
N GLY A 344 7.51 -9.51 36.80
CA GLY A 344 6.60 -10.60 37.18
C GLY A 344 5.15 -10.12 37.32
N GLY A 345 4.60 -9.57 36.24
CA GLY A 345 3.23 -9.07 36.16
C GLY A 345 2.41 -9.74 35.05
N SER A 346 1.17 -9.30 34.88
CA SER A 346 0.34 -9.62 33.70
C SER A 346 0.64 -8.74 32.48
N ASP A 347 1.62 -7.84 32.61
CA ASP A 347 2.04 -6.89 31.59
C ASP A 347 3.38 -7.36 31.01
N PRO A 348 3.43 -7.84 29.75
CA PRO A 348 4.62 -8.37 29.09
C PRO A 348 5.69 -7.31 28.76
N THR A 349 5.53 -6.05 29.17
CA THR A 349 6.51 -5.00 28.89
C THR A 349 7.86 -5.30 29.53
N PHE A 350 8.84 -5.56 28.68
CA PHE A 350 10.24 -5.59 29.06
C PHE A 350 10.69 -4.16 29.36
N THR A 351 11.43 -3.98 30.44
CA THR A 351 11.99 -2.67 30.82
C THR A 351 13.47 -2.86 31.06
N PHE A 352 14.31 -2.02 30.47
CA PHE A 352 15.75 -1.98 30.75
C PHE A 352 16.06 -0.87 31.74
N LYS A 353 17.24 -0.92 32.36
CA LYS A 353 17.65 0.12 33.30
C LYS A 353 19.14 0.39 33.16
N LEU A 354 19.44 1.61 32.71
CA LEU A 354 20.81 2.10 32.67
C LEU A 354 21.41 2.16 34.07
N ASP A 355 22.45 1.38 34.29
CA ASP A 355 23.17 1.36 35.56
C ASP A 355 24.69 1.23 35.40
N ILE A 356 25.35 0.87 36.49
CA ILE A 356 26.81 0.80 36.50
C ILE A 356 27.35 -0.37 35.68
N PHE A 357 26.55 -1.42 35.45
CA PHE A 357 26.93 -2.57 34.65
C PHE A 357 27.04 -2.21 33.17
N ASP A 358 26.20 -1.31 32.66
CA ASP A 358 26.33 -0.78 31.30
C ASP A 358 27.61 0.02 31.13
N ILE A 359 27.93 0.88 32.11
CA ILE A 359 29.18 1.64 32.12
C ILE A 359 30.38 0.70 32.12
N TYR A 360 30.35 -0.37 32.92
CA TYR A 360 31.42 -1.36 32.94
C TYR A 360 31.56 -2.09 31.60
N ARG A 361 30.44 -2.51 31.02
CA ARG A 361 30.44 -3.17 29.72
C ARG A 361 30.98 -2.26 28.62
N LEU A 362 30.56 -1.00 28.61
CA LEU A 362 31.04 0.01 27.67
C LEU A 362 32.54 0.27 27.83
N MET A 363 33.05 0.30 29.07
CA MET A 363 34.49 0.40 29.33
C MET A 363 35.27 -0.80 28.81
N GLU A 364 34.74 -2.02 28.96
CA GLU A 364 35.36 -3.23 28.41
C GLU A 364 35.42 -3.17 26.88
N ILE A 365 34.32 -2.78 26.23
CA ILE A 365 34.24 -2.61 24.78
C ILE A 365 35.32 -1.64 24.27
N VAL A 366 35.46 -0.48 24.92
CA VAL A 366 36.48 0.54 24.58
C VAL A 366 37.90 0.06 24.88
N GLU A 367 38.11 -0.77 25.90
CA GLU A 367 39.43 -1.32 26.24
C GLU A 367 39.87 -2.43 25.27
N GLU A 368 38.92 -3.27 24.84
CA GLU A 368 39.17 -4.43 23.97
C GLU A 368 39.11 -4.10 22.48
N ASP A 369 38.65 -2.89 22.11
CA ASP A 369 38.42 -2.47 20.72
C ASP A 369 37.39 -3.37 20.03
N ASP A 370 36.34 -3.75 20.79
CA ASP A 370 35.26 -4.65 20.35
C ASP A 370 34.22 -3.89 19.53
N ILE A 371 34.49 -3.76 18.23
CA ILE A 371 33.64 -3.05 17.27
C ILE A 371 32.53 -3.92 16.66
N GLU A 372 32.44 -5.19 17.02
CA GLU A 372 31.48 -6.15 16.42
C GLU A 372 30.33 -6.54 17.38
N SER A 373 30.39 -6.15 18.65
CA SER A 373 29.35 -6.51 19.62
C SER A 373 28.14 -5.58 19.58
N CYS A 374 26.96 -6.10 19.89
CA CYS A 374 25.74 -5.29 20.03
C CYS A 374 25.84 -4.22 21.13
N GLY A 375 26.64 -4.50 22.16
CA GLY A 375 26.95 -3.49 23.18
C GLY A 375 27.77 -2.32 22.66
N TYR A 376 28.50 -2.48 21.54
CA TYR A 376 29.18 -1.39 20.87
C TYR A 376 28.17 -0.49 20.18
N GLU A 377 27.20 -1.04 19.44
CA GLU A 377 26.16 -0.23 18.79
C GLU A 377 25.30 0.51 19.82
N ALA A 378 24.81 -0.18 20.84
CA ALA A 378 24.09 0.41 21.99
C ALA A 378 24.95 1.39 22.83
N GLY A 379 26.27 1.40 22.59
CA GLY A 379 27.25 2.18 23.32
C GLY A 379 27.55 3.57 22.75
N ASP A 380 27.02 3.94 21.58
CA ASP A 380 27.27 5.25 20.93
C ASP A 380 26.35 6.34 21.48
N ILE A 381 26.57 6.69 22.74
CA ILE A 381 25.74 7.64 23.49
C ILE A 381 25.84 9.08 22.96
N THR A 382 26.93 9.40 22.28
CA THR A 382 27.16 10.72 21.71
C THR A 382 26.62 10.85 20.28
N GLY A 383 26.29 9.73 19.62
CA GLY A 383 25.77 9.67 18.26
C GLY A 383 26.81 10.05 17.21
N GLU A 384 28.08 9.80 17.48
CA GLU A 384 29.21 10.17 16.61
C GLU A 384 29.71 9.02 15.72
N GLY A 385 29.13 7.83 15.87
CA GLY A 385 29.39 6.62 15.10
C GLY A 385 30.62 5.83 15.55
N GLU A 386 31.30 6.27 16.61
CA GLU A 386 32.47 5.61 17.18
C GLU A 386 32.38 5.55 18.69
N VAL A 387 32.25 4.35 19.26
CA VAL A 387 32.23 4.18 20.71
C VAL A 387 33.62 4.35 21.30
N ASN A 388 33.74 5.34 22.17
CA ASN A 388 34.99 5.69 22.81
C ASN A 388 34.78 6.18 24.26
N ILE A 389 35.84 6.75 24.84
CA ILE A 389 35.79 7.20 26.23
C ILE A 389 34.80 8.35 26.47
N PHE A 390 34.44 9.12 25.43
CA PHE A 390 33.45 10.18 25.52
C PHE A 390 32.04 9.63 25.74
N ASP A 391 31.69 8.51 25.12
CA ASP A 391 30.42 7.81 25.36
C ASP A 391 30.32 7.28 26.78
N VAL A 392 31.42 6.73 27.31
CA VAL A 392 31.49 6.31 28.72
C VAL A 392 31.20 7.49 29.66
N TYR A 393 31.76 8.67 29.40
CA TYR A 393 31.47 9.86 30.21
C TYR A 393 30.03 10.35 30.03
N ALA A 394 29.48 10.26 28.83
CA ALA A 394 28.09 10.61 28.56
C ALA A 394 27.13 9.67 29.33
N LEU A 395 27.36 8.35 29.27
CA LEU A 395 26.58 7.35 30.00
C LEU A 395 26.64 7.55 31.51
N ILE A 396 27.84 7.80 32.07
CA ILE A 396 28.00 8.14 33.48
C ILE A 396 27.15 9.35 33.86
N THR A 397 27.11 10.37 33.00
CA THR A 397 26.31 11.58 33.24
C THR A 397 24.83 11.25 33.26
N PHE A 398 24.33 10.47 32.30
CA PHE A 398 22.93 10.02 32.25
C PHE A 398 22.53 9.23 33.51
N VAL A 399 23.34 8.23 33.89
CA VAL A 399 23.09 7.41 35.08
C VAL A 399 23.13 8.25 36.37
N MET A 400 24.01 9.25 36.46
CA MET A 400 24.12 10.13 37.62
C MET A 400 22.98 11.16 37.73
N GLU A 401 22.48 11.65 36.60
CA GLU A 401 21.37 12.62 36.56
C GLU A 401 20.00 11.95 36.66
N GLY A 402 19.92 10.62 36.48
CA GLY A 402 18.67 9.86 36.51
C GLY A 402 17.74 10.28 35.37
N ILE A 403 18.32 10.68 34.24
CA ILE A 403 17.60 11.07 33.03
C ILE A 403 17.54 9.82 32.15
N MET A 404 16.30 9.39 31.87
CA MET A 404 15.81 8.11 31.33
C MET A 404 15.51 7.04 32.38
#